data_AF-A0A2P7MZQ3-F1
#
_entry.id   AF-A0A2P7MZQ3-F1
#
_cell.length_a   1.000
_cell.length_b   1.000
_cell.length_c   1.000
_cell.angle_alpha   90.00
_cell.angle_beta   90.00
_cell.angle_gamma   90.00
#
_symmetry.space_group_name_H-M   'P 1'
#
loop_
_entity.id
_entity.type
_entity.pdbx_description
1 polymer ?
#
loop_
_entity_poly.entity_id
_entity_poly.type
_entity_poly.pdbx_seq_one_letter_code
_entity_poly.pdbx_strand_id
1 'polypeptide(L)'
;MEDCKKIIAECAYPEVLHERTLQVAKAKKAVADFCKAVADPDFHAELIVFFLEQGNAFTVGYGDIDAGSYSALLAMARCAVKAICGLPLQLKEPFRERLAVVVRSSSEIGWGYHDELTDSYSAVFVNQQ
;
A
#
# COMPACT_ATOMS: atom_id res chain seq x y z
N MET A 1 11.58 13.26 0.50
CA MET A 1 10.47 12.56 -0.21
C MET A 1 11.01 11.41 -1.04
N GLU A 2 11.94 11.67 -1.96
CA GLU A 2 12.53 10.64 -2.80
C GLU A 2 13.30 9.58 -2.00
N ASP A 3 13.99 9.97 -0.92
CA ASP A 3 14.75 9.02 -0.09
C ASP A 3 13.86 7.98 0.60
N CYS A 4 12.67 8.38 1.04
CA CYS A 4 11.74 7.46 1.70
C CYS A 4 11.01 6.57 0.70
N LYS A 5 10.69 7.11 -0.49
CA LYS A 5 10.19 6.29 -1.60
C LYS A 5 11.23 5.26 -2.03
N LYS A 6 12.52 5.62 -2.08
CA LYS A 6 13.62 4.68 -2.35
C LYS A 6 13.72 3.58 -1.29
N ILE A 7 13.72 3.94 -0.01
CA ILE A 7 13.74 2.94 1.09
C ILE A 7 12.53 2.00 1.00
N ILE A 8 11.34 2.54 0.73
CA ILE A 8 10.13 1.72 0.56
C ILE A 8 10.27 0.80 -0.66
N ALA A 9 10.73 1.31 -1.80
CA ALA A 9 10.94 0.50 -3.01
C ALA A 9 11.97 -0.61 -2.76
N GLU A 10 13.11 -0.31 -2.14
CA GLU A 10 14.13 -1.32 -1.82
C GLU A 10 13.62 -2.37 -0.82
N CYS A 11 12.78 -1.99 0.15
CA CYS A 11 12.26 -2.94 1.15
C CYS A 11 11.05 -3.74 0.65
N ALA A 12 10.19 -3.13 -0.17
CA ALA A 12 8.97 -3.74 -0.70
C ALA A 12 9.20 -4.47 -2.04
N TYR A 13 10.25 -4.10 -2.78
CA TYR A 13 10.61 -4.71 -4.05
C TYR A 13 12.15 -4.78 -4.19
N PRO A 14 12.83 -5.64 -3.40
CA PRO A 14 14.28 -5.76 -3.48
C PRO A 14 14.70 -6.33 -4.84
N GLU A 15 15.37 -5.52 -5.68
CA GLU A 15 15.94 -5.96 -6.97
C GLU A 15 16.98 -7.08 -6.81
N VAL A 16 17.58 -7.21 -5.62
CA VAL A 16 18.66 -8.17 -5.37
C VAL A 16 18.09 -9.53 -4.93
N LEU A 17 18.11 -10.47 -5.87
CA LEU A 17 17.75 -11.90 -5.78
C LEU A 17 18.26 -12.70 -4.55
N HIS A 18 19.13 -12.15 -3.70
CA HIS A 18 19.80 -12.90 -2.62
C HIS A 18 18.97 -13.07 -1.34
N GLU A 19 17.98 -12.22 -1.09
CA GLU A 19 17.07 -12.37 0.06
C GLU A 19 15.63 -12.26 -0.43
N ARG A 20 15.07 -13.38 -0.92
CA ARG A 20 13.65 -13.55 -1.33
C ARG A 20 12.62 -13.30 -0.24
N THR A 21 13.03 -12.77 0.90
CA THR A 21 12.14 -12.44 1.99
C THR A 21 11.70 -11.00 1.80
N LEU A 22 10.44 -10.80 1.41
CA LEU A 22 9.81 -9.49 1.48
C LEU A 22 10.08 -8.91 2.87
N GLN A 23 10.86 -7.85 2.96
CA GLN A 23 11.22 -7.27 4.25
C GLN A 23 10.08 -6.38 4.75
N VAL A 24 8.85 -6.92 4.74
CA VAL A 24 7.62 -6.23 5.13
C VAL A 24 7.77 -5.59 6.50
N ALA A 25 8.46 -6.25 7.44
CA ALA A 25 8.74 -5.67 8.75
C ALA A 25 9.58 -4.40 8.66
N LYS A 26 10.63 -4.37 7.81
CA LYS A 26 11.43 -3.16 7.57
C LYS A 26 10.66 -2.11 6.78
N ALA A 27 9.91 -2.53 5.77
CA ALA A 27 9.09 -1.63 4.95
C ALA A 27 7.99 -0.96 5.79
N LYS A 28 7.27 -1.74 6.62
CA LYS A 28 6.30 -1.22 7.61
C LYS A 28 6.95 -0.31 8.61
N LYS A 29 8.13 -0.68 9.14
CA LYS A 29 8.87 0.18 10.07
C LYS A 29 9.26 1.49 9.40
N ALA A 30 9.74 1.45 8.16
CA ALA A 30 10.06 2.65 7.39
C ALA A 30 8.81 3.54 7.21
N VAL A 31 7.66 2.97 6.83
CA VAL A 31 6.41 3.75 6.72
C VAL A 31 5.95 4.27 8.08
N ALA A 32 6.00 3.48 9.15
CA ALA A 32 5.56 3.89 10.49
C ALA A 32 6.47 4.96 11.09
N ASP A 33 7.79 4.80 10.97
CA ASP A 33 8.78 5.79 11.42
C ASP A 33 8.62 7.08 10.59
N PHE A 34 8.27 6.94 9.31
CA PHE A 34 7.99 8.08 8.46
C PHE A 34 6.69 8.82 8.79
N CYS A 35 5.58 8.11 8.94
CA CYS A 35 4.29 8.68 9.35
C CYS A 35 4.35 9.33 10.73
N LYS A 36 5.32 8.96 11.58
CA LYS A 36 5.62 9.67 12.83
C LYS A 36 6.45 10.92 12.61
N ALA A 37 7.34 10.92 11.62
CA ALA A 37 8.27 12.01 11.34
C ALA A 37 7.65 13.15 10.53
N VAL A 38 6.53 12.91 9.83
CA VAL A 38 5.87 13.91 9.01
C VAL A 38 4.49 14.27 9.56
N ALA A 39 4.15 15.55 9.52
CA ALA A 39 2.87 16.09 9.98
C ALA A 39 1.90 16.40 8.83
N ASP A 40 2.23 15.99 7.61
CA ASP A 40 1.48 16.33 6.39
C ASP A 40 0.56 15.16 5.97
N PRO A 41 -0.77 15.34 6.03
CA PRO A 41 -1.74 14.30 5.70
C PRO A 41 -1.76 13.91 4.21
N ASP A 42 -1.50 14.85 3.29
CA ASP A 42 -1.45 14.55 1.84
C ASP A 42 -0.28 13.62 1.57
N PHE A 43 0.83 13.91 2.23
CA PHE A 43 2.04 13.15 2.08
C PHE A 43 2.00 11.78 2.76
N HIS A 44 1.22 11.65 3.82
CA HIS A 44 0.89 10.34 4.41
C HIS A 44 0.11 9.47 3.44
N ALA A 45 -0.92 10.01 2.79
CA ALA A 45 -1.68 9.27 1.78
C ALA A 45 -0.76 8.82 0.63
N GLU A 46 0.09 9.71 0.14
CA GLU A 46 1.04 9.42 -0.94
C GLU A 46 1.96 8.24 -0.65
N LEU A 47 2.55 8.20 0.54
CA LEU A 47 3.51 7.15 0.89
C LEU A 47 2.86 5.81 1.21
N ILE A 48 1.68 5.86 1.85
CA ILE A 48 0.92 4.64 2.13
C ILE A 48 0.45 4.01 0.81
N VAL A 49 -0.04 4.80 -0.14
CA VAL A 49 -0.44 4.31 -1.46
C VAL A 49 0.77 3.76 -2.22
N PHE A 50 1.90 4.48 -2.21
CA PHE A 50 3.13 3.98 -2.83
C PHE A 50 3.59 2.63 -2.25
N PHE A 51 3.51 2.46 -0.92
CA PHE A 51 3.81 1.19 -0.28
C PHE A 51 2.90 0.06 -0.79
N LEU A 52 1.60 0.32 -0.94
CA LEU A 52 0.65 -0.68 -1.44
C LEU A 52 0.95 -1.05 -2.89
N GLU A 53 1.31 -0.08 -3.73
CA GLU A 53 1.71 -0.33 -5.11
C GLU A 53 2.91 -1.27 -5.18
N GLN A 54 3.97 -0.98 -4.41
CA GLN A 54 5.19 -1.80 -4.41
C GLN A 54 4.93 -3.20 -3.82
N GLY A 55 4.20 -3.26 -2.70
CA GLY A 55 3.90 -4.53 -2.05
C GLY A 55 2.99 -5.44 -2.88
N ASN A 56 2.01 -4.85 -3.58
CA ASN A 56 1.15 -5.60 -4.50
C ASN A 56 1.89 -6.01 -5.78
N ALA A 57 2.76 -5.16 -6.33
CA ALA A 57 3.62 -5.55 -7.44
C ALA A 57 4.53 -6.73 -7.07
N PHE A 58 5.04 -6.76 -5.83
CA PHE A 58 5.80 -7.88 -5.31
C PHE A 58 4.97 -9.15 -5.22
N THR A 59 3.76 -9.11 -4.64
CA THR A 59 2.89 -10.30 -4.52
C THR A 59 2.51 -10.86 -5.88
N VAL A 60 2.21 -10.00 -6.86
CA VAL A 60 1.89 -10.41 -8.23
C VAL A 60 3.12 -11.01 -8.93
N GLY A 61 4.31 -10.41 -8.77
CA GLY A 61 5.52 -10.85 -9.46
C GLY A 61 6.17 -12.10 -8.89
N TYR A 62 6.12 -12.29 -7.56
CA TYR A 62 6.84 -13.37 -6.87
C TYR A 62 5.94 -14.47 -6.29
N GLY A 63 4.62 -14.27 -6.28
CA GLY A 63 3.66 -15.24 -5.79
C GLY A 63 3.55 -15.26 -4.26
N ASP A 64 3.23 -16.43 -3.71
CA ASP A 64 2.75 -16.55 -2.33
C ASP A 64 3.80 -16.12 -1.29
N ILE A 65 3.46 -15.07 -0.54
CA ILE A 65 4.24 -14.57 0.60
C ILE A 65 3.61 -15.05 1.90
N ASP A 66 4.32 -14.92 3.03
CA ASP A 66 3.77 -15.37 4.31
C ASP A 66 2.52 -14.58 4.72
N ALA A 67 1.66 -15.21 5.53
CA ALA A 67 0.40 -14.62 6.01
C ALA A 67 0.60 -13.29 6.78
N GLY A 68 1.76 -13.12 7.45
CA GLY A 68 2.10 -11.87 8.14
C GLY A 68 2.32 -10.73 7.15
N SER A 69 2.86 -11.03 5.98
CA SER A 69 3.07 -10.08 4.89
C SER A 69 1.76 -9.63 4.22
N TYR A 70 0.81 -10.53 3.95
CA TYR A 70 -0.53 -10.13 3.50
C TYR A 70 -1.26 -9.29 4.55
N SER A 71 -1.24 -9.75 5.80
CA SER A 71 -1.86 -9.01 6.92
C SER A 71 -1.30 -7.59 7.05
N ALA A 72 -0.03 -7.42 6.71
CA ALA A 72 0.63 -6.13 6.70
C ALA A 72 0.18 -5.22 5.56
N LEU A 73 0.09 -5.74 4.35
CA LEU A 73 -0.41 -4.99 3.19
C LEU A 73 -1.86 -4.55 3.43
N LEU A 74 -2.70 -5.44 3.95
CA LEU A 74 -4.08 -5.12 4.30
C LEU A 74 -4.18 -4.07 5.41
N ALA A 75 -3.30 -4.11 6.40
CA ALA A 75 -3.21 -3.04 7.40
C ALA A 75 -2.85 -1.68 6.77
N MET A 76 -1.95 -1.66 5.80
CA MET A 76 -1.61 -0.44 5.06
C MET A 76 -2.75 0.04 4.18
N ALA A 77 -3.54 -0.87 3.57
CA ALA A 77 -4.74 -0.53 2.83
C ALA A 77 -5.75 0.22 3.71
N ARG A 78 -6.02 -0.30 4.92
CA ARG A 78 -6.89 0.37 5.90
C ARG A 78 -6.35 1.74 6.33
N CYS A 79 -5.03 1.90 6.45
CA CYS A 79 -4.41 3.20 6.70
C CYS A 79 -4.56 4.16 5.51
N ALA A 80 -4.45 3.67 4.28
CA ALA A 80 -4.65 4.45 3.06
C ALA A 80 -6.06 5.04 3.01
N VAL A 81 -7.07 4.19 3.29
CA VAL A 81 -8.48 4.59 3.39
C VAL A 81 -8.64 5.74 4.37
N LYS A 82 -8.10 5.60 5.59
CA LYS A 82 -8.20 6.64 6.62
C LYS A 82 -7.52 7.95 6.20
N ALA A 83 -6.33 7.86 5.60
CA ALA A 83 -5.58 9.03 5.14
C ALA A 83 -6.34 9.76 4.02
N ILE A 84 -6.75 9.04 2.97
CA ILE A 84 -7.42 9.61 1.80
C ILE A 84 -8.81 10.16 2.17
N CYS A 85 -9.55 9.49 3.05
CA CYS A 85 -10.85 10.00 3.50
C CYS A 85 -10.76 11.36 4.19
N GLY A 86 -9.63 11.65 4.86
CA GLY A 86 -9.36 12.93 5.51
C GLY A 86 -8.97 14.06 4.55
N LEU A 87 -8.69 13.75 3.27
CA LEU A 87 -8.27 14.75 2.30
C LEU A 87 -9.45 15.48 1.64
N PRO A 88 -9.27 16.74 1.18
CA PRO A 88 -10.19 17.39 0.25
C PRO A 88 -10.44 16.56 -1.01
N LEU A 89 -11.65 16.64 -1.56
CA LEU A 89 -12.07 15.84 -2.74
C LEU A 89 -11.09 15.93 -3.92
N GLN A 90 -10.54 17.13 -4.17
CA GLN A 90 -9.59 17.40 -5.26
C GLN A 90 -8.29 16.59 -5.14
N LEU A 91 -7.88 16.26 -3.91
CA LEU A 91 -6.68 15.50 -3.61
C LEU A 91 -6.94 13.99 -3.54
N LYS A 92 -8.21 13.55 -3.51
CA LYS A 92 -8.57 12.13 -3.53
C LYS A 92 -8.48 11.52 -4.93
N GLU A 93 -8.84 12.29 -5.97
CA GLU A 93 -8.93 11.81 -7.35
C GLU A 93 -7.63 11.15 -7.88
N PRO A 94 -6.42 11.70 -7.63
CA PRO A 94 -5.18 11.05 -8.06
C PRO A 94 -4.95 9.65 -7.45
N PHE A 95 -5.48 9.40 -6.24
CA PHE A 95 -5.35 8.11 -5.57
C PHE A 95 -6.36 7.08 -6.08
N ARG A 96 -7.45 7.52 -6.72
CA ARG A 96 -8.50 6.65 -7.22
C ARG A 96 -7.96 5.66 -8.25
N GLU A 97 -7.33 6.17 -9.30
CA GLU A 97 -6.82 5.31 -10.38
C GLU A 97 -5.72 4.37 -9.88
N ARG A 98 -4.81 4.89 -9.05
CA ARG A 98 -3.70 4.13 -8.47
C ARG A 98 -4.19 2.96 -7.63
N LEU A 99 -5.14 3.19 -6.73
CA LEU A 99 -5.72 2.13 -5.92
C LEU A 99 -6.58 1.16 -6.75
N ALA A 100 -7.27 1.64 -7.79
CA ALA A 100 -8.01 0.76 -8.70
C ALA A 100 -7.07 -0.21 -9.44
N VAL A 101 -5.86 0.23 -9.81
CA VAL A 101 -4.83 -0.64 -10.40
C VAL A 101 -4.38 -1.70 -9.39
N VAL A 102 -4.12 -1.32 -8.14
CA VAL A 102 -3.75 -2.27 -7.06
C VAL A 102 -4.85 -3.33 -6.86
N VAL A 103 -6.11 -2.91 -6.76
CA VAL A 103 -7.26 -3.84 -6.62
C VAL A 103 -7.37 -4.77 -7.82
N ARG A 104 -7.28 -4.26 -9.05
CA ARG A 104 -7.44 -5.08 -10.25
C ARG A 104 -6.34 -6.14 -10.39
N SER A 105 -5.11 -5.74 -10.11
CA SER A 105 -3.94 -6.64 -10.19
C SER A 105 -3.87 -7.65 -9.04
N SER A 106 -4.61 -7.44 -7.95
CA SER A 106 -4.68 -8.41 -6.85
C SER A 106 -5.70 -9.54 -7.06
N SER A 107 -6.47 -9.52 -8.16
CA SER A 107 -7.60 -10.45 -8.40
C SER A 107 -7.23 -11.94 -8.41
N GLU A 108 -5.98 -12.28 -8.72
CA GLU A 108 -5.50 -13.67 -8.72
C GLU A 108 -4.85 -14.08 -7.38
N ILE A 109 -4.81 -13.18 -6.39
CA ILE A 109 -4.23 -13.42 -5.07
C ILE A 109 -5.30 -13.97 -4.12
N GLY A 110 -5.01 -15.11 -3.50
CA GLY A 110 -5.91 -15.79 -2.55
C GLY A 110 -6.04 -15.11 -1.18
N TRP A 111 -6.54 -15.87 -0.19
CA TRP A 111 -6.64 -15.48 1.22
C TRP A 111 -7.54 -14.27 1.51
N GLY A 112 -8.49 -13.95 0.62
CA GLY A 112 -9.36 -12.78 0.76
C GLY A 112 -8.61 -11.45 0.61
N TYR A 113 -7.37 -11.48 0.12
CA TYR A 113 -6.56 -10.28 -0.07
C TYR A 113 -7.20 -9.32 -1.07
N HIS A 114 -7.66 -9.85 -2.20
CA HIS A 114 -8.40 -9.09 -3.20
C HIS A 114 -9.70 -8.50 -2.65
N ASP A 115 -10.46 -9.29 -1.90
CA ASP A 115 -11.75 -8.89 -1.33
C ASP A 115 -11.57 -7.70 -0.38
N GLU A 116 -10.61 -7.79 0.54
CA GLU A 116 -10.38 -6.71 1.51
C GLU A 116 -9.80 -5.43 0.85
N LEU A 117 -8.99 -5.56 -0.21
CA LEU A 117 -8.56 -4.41 -1.01
C LEU A 117 -9.75 -3.75 -1.72
N THR A 118 -10.66 -4.56 -2.26
CA THR A 118 -11.88 -4.10 -2.94
C THR A 118 -12.81 -3.38 -1.97
N ASP A 119 -13.01 -3.91 -0.77
CA ASP A 119 -13.79 -3.28 0.30
C ASP A 119 -13.16 -1.95 0.71
N SER A 120 -11.84 -1.93 0.90
CA SER A 120 -11.09 -0.72 1.25
C SER A 120 -11.24 0.36 0.17
N TYR A 121 -11.13 -0.01 -1.11
CA TYR A 121 -11.32 0.92 -2.23
C TYR A 121 -12.76 1.46 -2.28
N SER A 122 -13.74 0.59 -2.12
CA SER A 122 -15.16 0.95 -2.18
C SER A 122 -15.56 1.89 -1.05
N ALA A 123 -14.98 1.72 0.14
CA ALA A 123 -15.19 2.61 1.28
C ALA A 123 -14.77 4.07 1.02
N VAL A 124 -13.78 4.30 0.15
CA VAL A 124 -13.29 5.64 -0.17
C VAL A 124 -14.04 6.27 -1.34
N PHE A 125 -14.31 5.49 -2.40
CA PHE A 125 -14.68 6.04 -3.71
C PHE A 125 -16.07 5.64 -4.23
N VAL A 126 -16.74 4.67 -3.59
CA VAL A 126 -18.05 4.15 -4.03
C VAL A 126 -19.14 4.51 -3.03
N ASN A 127 -18.88 4.35 -1.72
CA ASN A 127 -19.87 4.59 -0.66
C ASN A 127 -20.01 6.07 -0.22
N GLN A 128 -19.51 7.04 -0.99
CA GLN A 128 -19.61 8.48 -0.68
C GLN A 128 -20.70 9.20 -1.50
N GLN A 129 -21.76 8.50 -1.90
CA GLN A 129 -22.90 9.07 -2.62
C GLN A 129 -24.03 9.51 -1.69
#